data_AF-A0A525VZB4-F1
#
_entry.id   AF-A0A525VZB4-F1
#
_cell.length_a   1.000
_cell.length_b   1.000
_cell.length_c   1.000
_cell.angle_alpha   90.00
_cell.angle_beta   90.00
_cell.angle_gamma   90.00
#
_symmetry.space_group_name_H-M   'P 1'
#
loop_
_entity.id
_entity.type
_entity.pdbx_description
1 polymer ?
#
loop_
_entity_poly.entity_id
_entity_poly.type
_entity_poly.pdbx_seq_one_letter_code
_entity_poly.pdbx_strand_id
1 'polypeptide(L)'
;MITTIPVLGVRTAPHPWRLAMIRAPGAGKTLPKPSVDYIRRNMPIQEILAKIAKGPKASKDLTWDECKQAMKALIEGEATPAQIGAFLIAMRFKSESVTELAALTAAARQYVPPLAVSKELALVDVPSYAGKQDTFHAIVAASIVAVSAGAAVLMHGYDGIPGRPGTAGVLKALGMSVDADPKRVSEQVHRNGFAYLDIGLYHPPVYRFLEMRQELGVRNVFHPIARLLNPARAKVQVVGLSHPPHFEKTAEALRMLGCPQGMVIRGVEGDPELSASMATRVLELRDERIRPLEITPKDFGLTFIPSREMAGFPPDQREKEADLLRRILQNRVQGGPKEWVLMNAAMLLYAAGKGTSFSACFPAAREAIEGGAAVRKLDDLVRQQVAV
;
A
#
# COMPACT_ATOMS: atom_id res chain seq x y z
N MET A 1 11.39 36.51 -43.96
CA MET A 1 11.11 35.20 -44.58
C MET A 1 11.39 34.14 -43.54
N ILE A 2 10.37 33.69 -42.82
CA ILE A 2 10.47 32.63 -41.81
C ILE A 2 9.86 31.39 -42.44
N THR A 3 10.70 30.39 -42.68
CA THR A 3 10.39 29.13 -43.33
C THR A 3 9.71 28.20 -42.31
N THR A 4 8.46 27.83 -42.59
CA THR A 4 7.69 26.80 -41.87
C THR A 4 8.14 25.40 -42.28
N ILE A 5 8.45 24.55 -41.30
CA ILE A 5 8.60 23.09 -41.46
C ILE A 5 7.27 22.43 -41.07
N PRO A 6 6.71 21.50 -41.88
CA PRO A 6 5.42 20.87 -41.60
C PRO A 6 5.55 19.72 -40.59
N VAL A 7 4.69 19.70 -39.58
CA VAL A 7 4.55 18.56 -38.66
C VAL A 7 3.58 17.56 -39.30
N LEU A 8 4.08 16.34 -39.55
CA LEU A 8 3.30 15.19 -39.99
C LEU A 8 2.19 14.85 -38.98
N GLY A 9 0.94 14.87 -39.46
CA GLY A 9 -0.23 14.54 -38.67
C GLY A 9 -0.37 13.05 -38.40
N VAL A 10 -0.31 12.66 -37.12
CA VAL A 10 -0.87 11.39 -36.65
C VAL A 10 -2.34 11.66 -36.31
N ARG A 11 -3.24 11.15 -37.15
CA ARG A 11 -4.69 11.12 -36.86
C ARG A 11 -4.93 10.13 -35.72
N THR A 12 -5.09 10.61 -34.49
CA THR A 12 -5.74 9.85 -33.43
C THR A 12 -7.25 10.07 -33.53
N ALA A 13 -8.02 8.99 -33.54
CA ALA A 13 -9.48 9.06 -33.52
C ALA A 13 -9.94 9.78 -32.23
N PRO A 14 -10.95 10.66 -32.28
CA PRO A 14 -11.43 11.36 -31.09
C PRO A 14 -12.07 10.38 -30.10
N HIS A 15 -11.74 10.57 -28.83
CA HIS A 15 -12.29 9.84 -27.68
C HIS A 15 -13.84 10.00 -27.61
N PRO A 16 -14.61 8.96 -27.25
CA PRO A 16 -16.09 8.92 -27.34
C PRO A 16 -16.87 10.04 -26.63
N TRP A 17 -16.26 10.87 -25.77
CA TRP A 17 -16.97 11.95 -25.09
C TRP A 17 -17.13 13.23 -25.94
N ARG A 18 -16.34 13.43 -27.01
CA ARG A 18 -16.43 14.63 -27.85
C ARG A 18 -17.68 14.68 -28.75
N LEU A 19 -18.38 13.56 -28.93
CA LEU A 19 -19.60 13.49 -29.75
C LEU A 19 -20.88 13.84 -28.99
N ALA A 20 -20.83 13.95 -27.65
CA ALA A 20 -22.03 14.23 -26.84
C ALA A 20 -22.38 15.73 -26.70
N MET A 21 -21.62 16.63 -27.32
CA MET A 21 -21.72 18.09 -27.10
C MET A 21 -22.07 18.90 -28.35
N ILE A 22 -22.78 18.33 -29.33
CA ILE A 22 -23.30 19.10 -30.48
C ILE A 22 -24.78 18.77 -30.77
N ARG A 23 -25.62 19.74 -30.37
CA ARG A 23 -27.03 20.02 -30.76
C ARG A 23 -28.17 19.18 -30.14
N ALA A 24 -28.96 19.87 -29.30
CA ALA A 24 -30.37 20.14 -29.59
C ALA A 24 -30.77 21.53 -29.00
N PRO A 25 -31.29 22.48 -29.80
CA PRO A 25 -31.84 23.73 -29.30
C PRO A 25 -33.33 23.54 -28.91
N GLY A 26 -33.70 24.04 -27.73
CA GLY A 26 -35.10 24.33 -27.38
C GLY A 26 -35.93 23.16 -26.86
N ALA A 27 -35.91 22.96 -25.54
CA ALA A 27 -37.09 22.59 -24.74
C ALA A 27 -36.78 22.81 -23.26
N GLY A 28 -37.33 23.87 -22.68
CA GLY A 28 -37.37 24.02 -21.23
C GLY A 28 -38.22 22.91 -20.63
N LYS A 29 -37.57 21.87 -20.11
CA LYS A 29 -38.17 20.93 -19.16
C LYS A 29 -37.23 20.84 -17.98
N THR A 30 -37.66 21.43 -16.86
CA THR A 30 -37.08 21.16 -15.55
C THR A 30 -37.04 19.64 -15.36
N LEU A 31 -35.84 19.11 -15.11
CA LEU A 31 -35.67 17.72 -14.72
C LEU A 31 -36.58 17.45 -13.51
N PRO A 32 -37.33 16.34 -13.47
CA PRO A 32 -38.18 16.02 -12.34
C PRO A 32 -37.32 15.97 -11.08
N LYS A 33 -37.73 16.70 -10.03
CA LYS A 33 -37.06 16.63 -8.73
C LYS A 33 -37.24 15.20 -8.20
N PRO A 34 -36.17 14.47 -7.87
CA PRO A 34 -36.29 13.14 -7.29
C PRO A 34 -37.10 13.20 -6.00
N SER A 35 -37.85 12.13 -5.69
CA SER A 35 -38.67 12.06 -4.49
C SER A 35 -37.80 12.13 -3.22
N VAL A 36 -38.37 12.64 -2.13
CA VAL A 36 -37.68 12.75 -0.83
C VAL A 36 -37.17 11.38 -0.35
N ASP A 37 -37.90 10.29 -0.65
CA ASP A 37 -37.49 8.93 -0.33
C ASP A 37 -36.32 8.42 -1.19
N TYR A 38 -36.20 8.88 -2.45
CA TYR A 38 -35.04 8.60 -3.30
C TYR A 38 -33.79 9.37 -2.82
N ILE A 39 -33.95 10.64 -2.46
CA ILE A 39 -32.88 11.49 -1.90
C ILE A 39 -32.42 10.94 -0.53
N ARG A 40 -33.34 10.43 0.30
CA ARG A 40 -33.01 9.77 1.57
C ARG A 40 -32.30 8.43 1.39
N ARG A 41 -32.58 7.70 0.29
CA ARG A 41 -31.95 6.40 -0.03
C ARG A 41 -30.62 6.53 -0.78
N ASN A 42 -30.44 7.63 -1.52
CA ASN A 42 -29.21 7.98 -2.25
C ASN A 42 -28.94 9.47 -2.03
N MET A 43 -28.13 9.81 -1.01
CA MET A 43 -27.68 11.17 -0.82
C MET A 43 -26.87 11.59 -2.05
N PRO A 44 -27.28 12.65 -2.77
CA PRO A 44 -26.53 13.14 -3.92
C PRO A 44 -25.09 13.50 -3.49
N ILE A 45 -24.09 13.18 -4.31
CA ILE A 45 -22.68 13.51 -4.04
C ILE A 45 -22.48 15.00 -3.70
N GLN A 46 -23.35 15.88 -4.19
CA GLN A 46 -23.39 17.31 -3.86
C GLN A 46 -23.62 17.59 -2.37
N GLU A 47 -24.47 16.83 -1.69
CA GLU A 47 -24.73 16.99 -0.25
C GLU A 47 -23.55 16.53 0.59
N ILE A 48 -22.92 15.41 0.19
CA ILE A 48 -21.67 14.92 0.78
C ILE A 48 -20.57 15.99 0.63
N LEU A 49 -20.38 16.52 -0.58
CA LEU A 49 -19.44 17.60 -0.86
C LEU A 49 -19.74 18.84 -0.01
N ALA A 50 -21.00 19.27 0.01
CA ALA A 50 -21.43 20.42 0.82
C ALA A 50 -21.18 20.21 2.32
N LYS A 51 -21.13 18.97 2.82
CA LYS A 51 -20.84 18.64 4.21
C LYS A 51 -19.33 18.69 4.51
N ILE A 52 -18.50 18.16 3.63
CA ILE A 52 -17.05 18.04 3.85
C ILE A 52 -16.24 19.26 3.39
N ALA A 53 -16.79 20.09 2.51
CA ALA A 53 -16.11 21.24 1.89
C ALA A 53 -16.49 22.60 2.49
N LYS A 54 -17.06 22.67 3.70
CA LYS A 54 -17.41 23.95 4.37
C LYS A 54 -16.20 24.68 5.00
N GLY A 55 -15.01 24.11 4.88
CA GLY A 55 -13.78 24.65 5.46
C GLY A 55 -13.53 24.18 6.90
N PRO A 56 -12.34 24.47 7.46
CA PRO A 56 -11.82 23.78 8.66
C PRO A 56 -12.71 23.86 9.91
N LYS A 57 -13.52 24.92 10.05
CA LYS A 57 -14.37 25.15 11.23
C LYS A 57 -15.79 24.58 11.10
N ALA A 58 -16.23 24.26 9.88
CA ALA A 58 -17.62 23.93 9.58
C ALA A 58 -17.79 22.60 8.83
N SER A 59 -16.71 22.05 8.28
CA SER A 59 -16.70 20.71 7.71
C SER A 59 -17.05 19.69 8.78
N LYS A 60 -17.91 18.73 8.43
CA LYS A 60 -18.33 17.65 9.33
C LYS A 60 -17.86 16.32 8.80
N ASP A 61 -17.62 15.39 9.72
CA ASP A 61 -17.31 14.03 9.36
C ASP A 61 -18.52 13.33 8.76
N LEU A 62 -18.23 12.46 7.81
CA LEU A 62 -19.18 11.52 7.25
C LEU A 62 -19.44 10.39 8.25
N THR A 63 -20.70 10.03 8.36
CA THR A 63 -21.15 8.81 9.03
C THR A 63 -20.76 7.59 8.19
N TRP A 64 -20.85 6.40 8.79
CA TRP A 64 -20.54 5.15 8.10
C TRP A 64 -21.38 4.96 6.81
N ASP A 65 -22.68 5.25 6.88
CA ASP A 65 -23.58 5.14 5.73
C ASP A 65 -23.28 6.19 4.66
N GLU A 66 -22.95 7.43 5.05
CA GLU A 66 -22.53 8.46 4.10
C GLU A 66 -21.19 8.10 3.43
N CYS A 67 -20.24 7.48 4.15
CA CYS A 67 -19.02 6.95 3.54
C CYS A 67 -19.32 5.86 2.51
N LYS A 68 -20.29 4.97 2.80
CA LYS A 68 -20.72 3.93 1.86
C LYS A 68 -21.36 4.54 0.61
N GLN A 69 -22.23 5.53 0.78
CA GLN A 69 -22.85 6.27 -0.33
C GLN A 69 -21.82 7.06 -1.14
N ALA A 70 -20.84 7.70 -0.48
CA ALA A 70 -19.73 8.36 -1.14
C ALA A 70 -18.94 7.36 -1.99
N MET A 71 -18.55 6.21 -1.43
CA MET A 71 -17.80 5.19 -2.15
C MET A 71 -18.57 4.67 -3.37
N LYS A 72 -19.88 4.44 -3.22
CA LYS A 72 -20.78 4.08 -4.31
C LYS A 72 -20.74 5.10 -5.44
N ALA A 73 -20.98 6.37 -5.11
CA ALA A 73 -21.01 7.43 -6.10
C ALA A 73 -19.67 7.58 -6.84
N LEU A 74 -18.55 7.39 -6.14
CA LEU A 74 -17.21 7.49 -6.70
C LEU A 74 -16.86 6.28 -7.60
N ILE A 75 -17.15 5.05 -7.17
CA ILE A 75 -16.75 3.83 -7.89
C ILE A 75 -17.70 3.49 -9.04
N GLU A 76 -19.01 3.61 -8.83
CA GLU A 76 -20.05 3.22 -9.81
C GLU A 76 -20.29 4.30 -10.89
N GLY A 77 -19.54 5.41 -10.84
CA GLY A 77 -19.57 6.45 -11.87
C GLY A 77 -20.78 7.39 -11.77
N GLU A 78 -21.44 7.47 -10.60
CA GLU A 78 -22.53 8.42 -10.36
C GLU A 78 -22.00 9.85 -10.15
N ALA A 79 -20.71 10.00 -9.78
CA ALA A 79 -20.03 11.29 -9.65
C ALA A 79 -19.27 11.67 -10.94
N THR A 80 -19.43 12.92 -11.36
CA THR A 80 -18.64 13.50 -12.47
C THR A 80 -17.15 13.65 -12.09
N PRO A 81 -16.21 13.74 -13.05
CA PRO A 81 -14.80 13.96 -12.76
C PRO A 81 -14.53 15.19 -11.87
N ALA A 82 -15.26 16.28 -12.07
CA ALA A 82 -15.16 17.47 -11.23
C ALA A 82 -15.58 17.21 -9.79
N GLN A 83 -16.64 16.41 -9.57
CA GLN A 83 -17.10 16.04 -8.23
C GLN A 83 -16.14 15.07 -7.54
N ILE A 84 -15.54 14.13 -8.27
CA ILE A 84 -14.49 13.25 -7.76
C ILE A 84 -13.29 14.08 -7.31
N GLY A 85 -12.77 14.97 -8.16
CA GLY A 85 -11.66 15.86 -7.81
C GLY A 85 -11.97 16.73 -6.58
N ALA A 86 -13.17 17.31 -6.53
CA ALA A 86 -13.63 18.10 -5.39
C ALA A 86 -13.69 17.27 -4.10
N PHE A 87 -14.19 16.04 -4.15
CA PHE A 87 -14.27 15.14 -3.01
C PHE A 87 -12.87 14.82 -2.46
N LEU A 88 -11.95 14.43 -3.35
CA LEU A 88 -10.59 14.06 -2.98
C LEU A 88 -9.83 15.21 -2.30
N ILE A 89 -9.96 16.42 -2.84
CA ILE A 89 -9.31 17.62 -2.27
C ILE A 89 -10.00 18.08 -0.98
N ALA A 90 -11.34 18.04 -0.92
CA ALA A 90 -12.07 18.39 0.30
C ALA A 90 -11.71 17.44 1.46
N MET A 91 -11.64 16.13 1.22
CA MET A 91 -11.18 15.15 2.21
C MET A 91 -9.74 15.40 2.63
N ARG A 92 -8.84 15.74 1.67
CA ARG A 92 -7.44 16.08 1.98
C ARG A 92 -7.34 17.28 2.92
N PHE A 93 -8.07 18.36 2.67
CA PHE A 93 -8.01 19.55 3.51
C PHE A 93 -8.70 19.36 4.86
N LYS A 94 -9.83 18.65 4.88
CA LYS A 94 -10.53 18.30 6.12
C LYS A 94 -9.68 17.35 6.99
N SER A 95 -8.90 16.49 6.34
CA SER A 95 -8.26 15.30 6.91
C SER A 95 -9.29 14.31 7.43
N GLU A 96 -9.31 13.10 6.88
CA GLU A 96 -10.24 12.06 7.29
C GLU A 96 -10.13 11.74 8.80
N SER A 97 -11.28 11.51 9.43
CA SER A 97 -11.33 10.98 10.80
C SER A 97 -11.09 9.47 10.80
N VAL A 98 -10.87 8.89 11.99
CA VAL A 98 -10.69 7.44 12.14
C VAL A 98 -11.90 6.68 11.59
N THR A 99 -13.10 7.13 11.95
CA THR A 99 -14.36 6.52 11.51
C THR A 99 -14.51 6.57 10.00
N GLU A 100 -14.18 7.71 9.37
CA GLU A 100 -14.25 7.83 7.91
C GLU A 100 -13.24 6.93 7.21
N LEU A 101 -12.00 6.87 7.72
CA LEU A 101 -10.96 6.02 7.15
C LEU A 101 -11.35 4.54 7.22
N ALA A 102 -11.86 4.09 8.36
CA ALA A 102 -12.38 2.74 8.54
C ALA A 102 -13.60 2.46 7.65
N ALA A 103 -14.60 3.36 7.63
CA ALA A 103 -15.82 3.19 6.85
C ALA A 103 -15.57 3.18 5.34
N LEU A 104 -14.74 4.11 4.83
CA LEU A 104 -14.37 4.16 3.41
C LEU A 104 -13.55 2.93 3.01
N THR A 105 -12.64 2.46 3.88
CA THR A 105 -11.88 1.23 3.63
C THR A 105 -12.80 0.00 3.62
N ALA A 106 -13.71 -0.12 4.58
CA ALA A 106 -14.70 -1.19 4.63
C ALA A 106 -15.63 -1.18 3.40
N ALA A 107 -16.03 0.00 2.93
CA ALA A 107 -16.82 0.15 1.70
C ALA A 107 -16.00 -0.25 0.46
N ALA A 108 -14.75 0.18 0.33
CA ALA A 108 -13.87 -0.23 -0.77
C ALA A 108 -13.73 -1.76 -0.83
N ARG A 109 -13.51 -2.41 0.33
CA ARG A 109 -13.41 -3.87 0.48
C ARG A 109 -14.63 -4.65 -0.02
N GLN A 110 -15.79 -4.02 -0.25
CA GLN A 110 -16.99 -4.67 -0.79
C GLN A 110 -16.98 -4.80 -2.32
N TYR A 111 -16.15 -4.02 -3.02
CA TYR A 111 -16.09 -4.03 -4.49
C TYR A 111 -15.22 -5.14 -5.07
N VAL A 112 -14.35 -5.73 -4.25
CA VAL A 112 -13.46 -6.82 -4.67
C VAL A 112 -13.43 -7.88 -3.57
N PRO A 113 -13.71 -9.16 -3.89
CA PRO A 113 -13.63 -10.24 -2.91
C PRO A 113 -12.19 -10.41 -2.41
N PRO A 114 -12.00 -10.83 -1.15
CA PRO A 114 -10.67 -11.09 -0.64
C PRO A 114 -10.00 -12.24 -1.40
N LEU A 115 -8.66 -12.24 -1.41
CA LEU A 115 -7.90 -13.36 -1.93
C LEU A 115 -8.23 -14.64 -1.16
N ALA A 116 -8.33 -15.75 -1.88
CA ALA A 116 -8.58 -17.06 -1.30
C ALA A 116 -7.27 -17.61 -0.71
N VAL A 117 -6.92 -17.18 0.50
CA VAL A 117 -5.72 -17.64 1.23
C VAL A 117 -6.12 -18.26 2.57
N SER A 118 -5.52 -19.41 2.91
CA SER A 118 -5.80 -20.11 4.17
C SER A 118 -5.47 -19.25 5.38
N LYS A 119 -6.39 -19.21 6.36
CA LYS A 119 -6.21 -18.52 7.65
C LYS A 119 -5.26 -19.23 8.62
N GLU A 120 -4.84 -20.44 8.27
CA GLU A 120 -3.85 -21.24 9.02
C GLU A 120 -2.42 -20.83 8.68
N LEU A 121 -2.21 -20.21 7.53
CA LEU A 121 -0.93 -19.61 7.20
C LEU A 121 -0.65 -18.48 8.18
N ALA A 122 0.60 -18.43 8.66
CA ALA A 122 1.13 -17.32 9.45
C ALA A 122 1.38 -16.10 8.53
N LEU A 123 0.33 -15.64 7.86
CA LEU A 123 0.36 -14.61 6.83
C LEU A 123 0.40 -13.23 7.45
N VAL A 124 1.41 -12.47 7.04
CA VAL A 124 1.56 -11.05 7.32
C VAL A 124 1.28 -10.27 6.04
N ASP A 125 0.33 -9.35 6.12
CA ASP A 125 0.03 -8.40 5.07
C ASP A 125 0.95 -7.18 5.17
N VAL A 126 1.67 -6.87 4.09
CA VAL A 126 2.72 -5.85 4.03
C VAL A 126 2.40 -4.85 2.90
N PRO A 127 1.60 -3.80 3.18
CA PRO A 127 1.35 -2.72 2.23
C PRO A 127 2.59 -1.85 2.00
N SER A 128 3.15 -1.87 0.78
CA SER A 128 4.25 -0.99 0.36
C SER A 128 3.76 0.01 -0.70
N TYR A 129 3.48 1.24 -0.25
CA TYR A 129 2.92 2.34 -1.07
C TYR A 129 3.70 3.64 -0.96
N ALA A 130 4.78 3.67 -0.17
CA ALA A 130 5.54 4.90 0.06
C ALA A 130 6.54 5.19 -1.07
N GLY A 131 7.08 4.11 -1.65
CA GLY A 131 8.28 4.18 -2.50
C GLY A 131 9.47 4.70 -1.71
N LYS A 132 10.67 4.63 -2.30
CA LYS A 132 11.92 5.07 -1.67
C LYS A 132 12.80 5.85 -2.63
N GLN A 133 13.56 6.80 -2.08
CA GLN A 133 14.54 7.60 -2.81
C GLN A 133 15.92 7.50 -2.19
N ASP A 134 15.99 7.46 -0.85
CA ASP A 134 17.24 7.60 -0.12
C ASP A 134 17.81 6.25 0.31
N THR A 135 16.94 5.25 0.51
CA THR A 135 17.30 3.94 1.04
C THR A 135 16.91 2.79 0.13
N PHE A 136 17.59 1.63 0.24
CA PHE A 136 17.19 0.44 -0.51
C PHE A 136 15.96 -0.22 0.13
N HIS A 137 15.23 -1.04 -0.62
CA HIS A 137 14.02 -1.75 -0.18
C HIS A 137 14.37 -2.98 0.66
N ALA A 138 14.84 -2.76 1.89
CA ALA A 138 15.18 -3.82 2.82
C ALA A 138 14.00 -4.77 3.10
N ILE A 139 12.76 -4.27 3.06
CA ILE A 139 11.55 -5.07 3.28
C ILE A 139 11.41 -6.23 2.28
N VAL A 140 11.93 -6.08 1.06
CA VAL A 140 11.91 -7.13 0.03
C VAL A 140 12.77 -8.32 0.48
N ALA A 141 14.03 -8.08 0.81
CA ALA A 141 14.92 -9.13 1.32
C ALA A 141 14.44 -9.66 2.69
N ALA A 142 13.97 -8.77 3.57
CA ALA A 142 13.45 -9.15 4.88
C ALA A 142 12.24 -10.10 4.79
N SER A 143 11.35 -9.88 3.81
CA SER A 143 10.21 -10.77 3.56
C SER A 143 10.67 -12.15 3.11
N ILE A 144 11.66 -12.23 2.24
CA ILE A 144 12.23 -13.51 1.77
C ILE A 144 12.87 -14.28 2.94
N VAL A 145 13.60 -13.58 3.81
CA VAL A 145 14.21 -14.16 5.02
C VAL A 145 13.15 -14.63 6.01
N ALA A 146 12.10 -13.84 6.26
CA ALA A 146 11.02 -14.24 7.15
C ALA A 146 10.28 -15.48 6.63
N VAL A 147 10.06 -15.55 5.30
CA VAL A 147 9.40 -16.69 4.65
C VAL A 147 10.27 -17.95 4.69
N SER A 148 11.59 -17.83 4.51
CA SER A 148 12.49 -18.98 4.68
C SER A 148 12.61 -19.45 6.13
N ALA A 149 12.29 -18.59 7.10
CA ALA A 149 12.16 -18.91 8.53
C ALA A 149 10.72 -19.27 8.97
N GLY A 150 9.81 -19.50 8.01
CA GLY A 150 8.50 -20.12 8.26
C GLY A 150 7.32 -19.16 8.41
N ALA A 151 7.49 -17.86 8.19
CA ALA A 151 6.36 -16.93 8.01
C ALA A 151 5.73 -17.09 6.61
N ALA A 152 4.57 -16.48 6.41
CA ALA A 152 4.06 -16.15 5.09
C ALA A 152 3.89 -14.63 4.96
N VAL A 153 4.16 -14.07 3.79
CA VAL A 153 4.08 -12.64 3.52
C VAL A 153 3.31 -12.40 2.22
N LEU A 154 2.27 -11.58 2.29
CA LEU A 154 1.65 -10.98 1.12
C LEU A 154 2.06 -9.52 1.09
N MET A 155 2.92 -9.17 0.14
CA MET A 155 3.25 -7.79 -0.14
C MET A 155 2.28 -7.25 -1.18
N HIS A 156 1.78 -6.03 -1.01
CA HIS A 156 0.96 -5.40 -2.04
C HIS A 156 1.29 -3.92 -2.16
N GLY A 157 1.23 -3.40 -3.39
CA GLY A 157 1.73 -2.07 -3.69
C GLY A 157 1.30 -1.55 -5.05
N TYR A 158 1.91 -0.43 -5.46
CA TYR A 158 1.77 0.16 -6.78
C TYR A 158 3.03 0.97 -7.15
N ASP A 159 3.44 0.94 -8.41
CA ASP A 159 4.69 1.59 -8.89
C ASP A 159 4.46 2.98 -9.52
N GLY A 160 3.28 3.58 -9.34
CA GLY A 160 2.90 4.90 -9.88
C GLY A 160 3.28 6.10 -9.01
N ILE A 161 4.32 5.97 -8.17
CA ILE A 161 4.68 7.00 -7.17
C ILE A 161 5.67 8.00 -7.78
N PRO A 162 5.31 9.29 -7.96
CA PRO A 162 6.18 10.28 -8.59
C PRO A 162 7.55 10.39 -7.91
N GLY A 163 8.61 10.12 -8.68
CA GLY A 163 10.00 10.25 -8.24
C GLY A 163 10.48 9.26 -7.18
N ARG A 164 9.62 8.34 -6.72
CA ARG A 164 9.92 7.39 -5.63
C ARG A 164 9.65 5.96 -6.11
N PRO A 165 10.67 5.24 -6.56
CA PRO A 165 10.54 3.83 -6.94
C PRO A 165 9.88 2.98 -5.87
N GLY A 166 8.96 2.10 -6.27
CA GLY A 166 8.34 1.11 -5.41
C GLY A 166 9.07 -0.24 -5.40
N THR A 167 8.52 -1.18 -4.65
CA THR A 167 9.10 -2.53 -4.48
C THR A 167 8.97 -3.39 -5.74
N ALA A 168 7.98 -3.15 -6.60
CA ALA A 168 7.73 -4.01 -7.76
C ALA A 168 8.90 -3.98 -8.75
N GLY A 169 9.48 -2.80 -9.02
CA GLY A 169 10.69 -2.69 -9.85
C GLY A 169 11.87 -3.53 -9.34
N VAL A 170 12.09 -3.59 -8.02
CA VAL A 170 13.18 -4.39 -7.42
C VAL A 170 12.85 -5.89 -7.45
N LEU A 171 11.61 -6.27 -7.17
CA LEU A 171 11.13 -7.65 -7.28
C LEU A 171 11.29 -8.18 -8.71
N LYS A 172 10.97 -7.36 -9.71
CA LYS A 172 11.15 -7.70 -11.13
C LYS A 172 12.63 -7.90 -11.49
N ALA A 173 13.52 -7.02 -11.03
CA ALA A 173 14.97 -7.15 -11.22
C ALA A 173 15.58 -8.36 -10.46
N LEU A 174 14.92 -8.83 -9.40
CA LEU A 174 15.26 -10.10 -8.75
C LEU A 174 14.80 -11.33 -9.54
N GLY A 175 13.95 -11.16 -10.55
CA GLY A 175 13.39 -12.24 -11.39
C GLY A 175 12.01 -12.74 -10.94
N MET A 176 11.30 -11.98 -10.11
CA MET A 176 9.97 -12.35 -9.58
C MET A 176 8.85 -11.72 -10.43
N SER A 177 7.72 -12.41 -10.56
CA SER A 177 6.53 -11.84 -11.22
C SER A 177 5.88 -10.81 -10.29
N VAL A 178 5.50 -9.69 -10.90
CA VAL A 178 4.76 -8.59 -10.25
C VAL A 178 3.42 -8.32 -10.94
N ASP A 179 3.13 -9.09 -11.99
CA ASP A 179 1.98 -8.98 -12.89
C ASP A 179 1.04 -10.19 -12.80
N ALA A 180 1.19 -11.00 -11.74
CA ALA A 180 0.33 -12.14 -11.47
C ALA A 180 -1.10 -11.71 -11.12
N ASP A 181 -2.08 -12.41 -11.69
CA ASP A 181 -3.48 -12.21 -11.34
C ASP A 181 -3.79 -12.65 -9.89
N PRO A 182 -4.91 -12.19 -9.29
CA PRO A 182 -5.28 -12.52 -7.91
C PRO A 182 -5.35 -14.02 -7.58
N LYS A 183 -5.72 -14.87 -8.55
CA LYS A 183 -5.79 -16.32 -8.34
C LYS A 183 -4.38 -16.90 -8.22
N ARG A 184 -3.48 -16.54 -9.14
CA ARG A 184 -2.08 -16.96 -9.12
C ARG A 184 -1.34 -16.42 -7.89
N VAL A 185 -1.63 -15.20 -7.46
CA VAL A 185 -1.10 -14.67 -6.19
C VAL A 185 -1.52 -15.55 -5.00
N SER A 186 -2.79 -15.96 -4.95
CA SER A 186 -3.29 -16.85 -3.89
C SER A 186 -2.56 -18.20 -3.89
N GLU A 187 -2.31 -18.78 -5.07
CA GLU A 187 -1.55 -20.02 -5.24
C GLU A 187 -0.08 -19.86 -4.82
N GLN A 188 0.57 -18.75 -5.19
CA GLN A 188 1.95 -18.44 -4.82
C GLN A 188 2.12 -18.31 -3.30
N VAL A 189 1.19 -17.64 -2.60
CA VAL A 189 1.23 -17.52 -1.14
C VAL A 189 1.14 -18.90 -0.48
N HIS A 190 0.22 -19.76 -0.93
CA HIS A 190 0.10 -21.12 -0.36
C HIS A 190 1.33 -21.98 -0.60
N ARG A 191 1.88 -21.94 -1.82
CA ARG A 191 2.98 -22.81 -2.22
C ARG A 191 4.31 -22.37 -1.62
N ASN A 192 4.57 -21.06 -1.62
CA ASN A 192 5.91 -20.53 -1.35
C ASN A 192 6.00 -19.74 -0.05
N GLY A 193 4.86 -19.34 0.51
CA GLY A 193 4.78 -18.40 1.62
C GLY A 193 4.98 -16.93 1.21
N PHE A 194 5.23 -16.62 -0.07
CA PHE A 194 5.42 -15.25 -0.53
C PHE A 194 4.68 -14.98 -1.84
N ALA A 195 4.04 -13.82 -1.94
CA ALA A 195 3.64 -13.24 -3.21
C ALA A 195 3.63 -11.71 -3.15
N TYR A 196 3.74 -11.10 -4.32
CA TYR A 196 3.47 -9.68 -4.52
C TYR A 196 2.15 -9.50 -5.28
N LEU A 197 1.33 -8.54 -4.84
CA LEU A 197 0.07 -8.19 -5.48
C LEU A 197 0.10 -6.73 -5.94
N ASP A 198 0.05 -6.51 -7.24
CA ASP A 198 -0.21 -5.18 -7.79
C ASP A 198 -1.67 -4.80 -7.52
N ILE A 199 -1.88 -3.66 -6.86
CA ILE A 199 -3.22 -3.17 -6.55
C ILE A 199 -4.03 -2.81 -7.80
N GLY A 200 -3.37 -2.49 -8.92
CA GLY A 200 -4.02 -2.28 -10.21
C GLY A 200 -4.68 -3.54 -10.76
N LEU A 201 -4.10 -4.71 -10.48
CA LEU A 201 -4.64 -6.01 -10.91
C LEU A 201 -5.70 -6.55 -9.94
N TYR A 202 -5.58 -6.24 -8.65
CA TYR A 202 -6.54 -6.67 -7.63
C TYR A 202 -7.74 -5.74 -7.50
N HIS A 203 -7.50 -4.43 -7.35
CA HIS A 203 -8.53 -3.45 -7.06
C HIS A 203 -8.49 -2.26 -8.03
N PRO A 204 -8.80 -2.46 -9.33
CA PRO A 204 -8.80 -1.40 -10.33
C PRO A 204 -9.55 -0.11 -9.92
N PRO A 205 -10.69 -0.17 -9.20
CA PRO A 205 -11.36 1.03 -8.72
C PRO A 205 -10.51 1.91 -7.79
N VAL A 206 -9.79 1.31 -6.83
CA VAL A 206 -8.93 2.05 -5.90
C VAL A 206 -7.68 2.54 -6.63
N TYR A 207 -7.08 1.70 -7.48
CA TYR A 207 -5.92 2.06 -8.29
C TYR A 207 -6.17 3.33 -9.12
N ARG A 208 -7.34 3.44 -9.76
CA ARG A 208 -7.74 4.64 -10.51
C ARG A 208 -7.61 5.91 -9.67
N PHE A 209 -8.01 5.89 -8.40
CA PHE A 209 -7.91 7.07 -7.52
C PHE A 209 -6.49 7.33 -7.01
N LEU A 210 -5.64 6.31 -6.91
CA LEU A 210 -4.22 6.48 -6.62
C LEU A 210 -3.53 7.23 -7.76
N GLU A 211 -3.81 6.84 -9.01
CA GLU A 211 -3.25 7.44 -10.22
C GLU A 211 -3.65 8.91 -10.42
N MET A 212 -4.82 9.33 -9.91
CA MET A 212 -5.23 10.74 -9.92
C MET A 212 -4.23 11.67 -9.20
N ARG A 213 -3.29 11.13 -8.41
CA ARG A 213 -2.17 11.92 -7.87
C ARG A 213 -1.31 12.56 -8.97
N GLN A 214 -1.17 11.93 -10.14
CA GLN A 214 -0.39 12.48 -11.25
C GLN A 214 -1.01 13.77 -11.79
N GLU A 215 -2.35 13.82 -11.82
CA GLU A 215 -3.11 14.98 -12.27
C GLU A 215 -3.27 16.04 -11.16
N LEU A 216 -3.60 15.60 -9.95
CA LEU A 216 -3.84 16.49 -8.80
C LEU A 216 -2.55 17.05 -8.19
N GLY A 217 -1.40 16.43 -8.45
CA GLY A 217 -0.10 16.77 -7.85
C GLY A 217 0.02 16.43 -6.36
N VAL A 218 -1.03 15.88 -5.73
CA VAL A 218 -1.08 15.62 -4.28
C VAL A 218 -1.70 14.25 -3.96
N ARG A 219 -1.32 13.69 -2.80
CA ARG A 219 -1.97 12.48 -2.27
C ARG A 219 -3.42 12.77 -1.87
N ASN A 220 -4.27 11.76 -1.88
CA ASN A 220 -5.68 11.86 -1.51
C ASN A 220 -6.08 10.74 -0.52
N VAL A 221 -7.34 10.71 -0.10
CA VAL A 221 -7.89 9.77 0.89
C VAL A 221 -7.72 8.28 0.49
N PHE A 222 -7.56 7.97 -0.79
CA PHE A 222 -7.32 6.58 -1.23
C PHE A 222 -5.92 6.07 -0.91
N HIS A 223 -4.96 6.94 -0.63
CA HIS A 223 -3.59 6.53 -0.27
C HIS A 223 -3.53 5.83 1.10
N PRO A 224 -4.15 6.34 2.18
CA PRO A 224 -4.28 5.57 3.41
C PRO A 224 -5.25 4.38 3.26
N ILE A 225 -6.35 4.51 2.51
CA ILE A 225 -7.27 3.38 2.26
C ILE A 225 -6.54 2.19 1.64
N ALA A 226 -5.69 2.43 0.62
CA ALA A 226 -4.97 1.37 -0.07
C ALA A 226 -4.08 0.54 0.87
N ARG A 227 -3.47 1.17 1.87
CA ARG A 227 -2.67 0.48 2.90
C ARG A 227 -3.51 -0.41 3.80
N LEU A 228 -4.77 -0.05 4.01
CA LEU A 228 -5.68 -0.77 4.90
C LEU A 228 -6.57 -1.78 4.17
N LEU A 229 -6.40 -1.98 2.86
CA LEU A 229 -7.22 -2.92 2.11
C LEU A 229 -7.06 -4.36 2.61
N ASN A 230 -5.86 -4.79 2.97
CA ASN A 230 -5.54 -6.16 3.38
C ASN A 230 -6.20 -7.20 2.46
N PRO A 231 -5.69 -7.37 1.22
CA PRO A 231 -6.35 -8.14 0.17
C PRO A 231 -6.73 -9.57 0.58
N ALA A 232 -5.90 -10.24 1.38
CA ALA A 232 -6.18 -11.59 1.89
C ALA A 232 -6.96 -11.62 3.21
N ARG A 233 -7.29 -10.46 3.79
CA ARG A 233 -7.86 -10.33 5.15
C ARG A 233 -7.02 -11.11 6.18
N ALA A 234 -5.70 -11.00 6.03
CA ALA A 234 -4.71 -11.59 6.93
C ALA A 234 -4.97 -11.13 8.37
N LYS A 235 -4.65 -12.01 9.34
CA LYS A 235 -4.80 -11.71 10.77
C LYS A 235 -3.85 -10.60 11.24
N VAL A 236 -2.76 -10.39 10.51
CA VAL A 236 -1.71 -9.46 10.88
C VAL A 236 -1.37 -8.55 9.71
N GLN A 237 -1.31 -7.23 9.95
CA GLN A 237 -0.85 -6.24 8.98
C GLN A 237 0.31 -5.42 9.55
N VAL A 238 1.36 -5.21 8.76
CA VAL A 238 2.49 -4.33 9.12
C VAL A 238 2.49 -3.12 8.19
N VAL A 239 2.11 -1.96 8.73
CA VAL A 239 1.87 -0.73 7.96
C VAL A 239 2.94 0.30 8.26
N GLY A 240 3.66 0.73 7.23
CA GLY A 240 4.57 1.87 7.31
C GLY A 240 3.86 3.18 6.98
N LEU A 241 4.26 4.26 7.67
CA LEU A 241 3.87 5.62 7.32
C LEU A 241 4.90 6.65 7.82
N SER A 242 4.94 7.82 7.18
CA SER A 242 5.92 8.87 7.52
C SER A 242 5.34 10.03 8.33
N HIS A 243 4.04 10.29 8.24
CA HIS A 243 3.41 11.49 8.80
C HIS A 243 2.76 11.25 10.18
N PRO A 244 3.13 12.01 11.23
CA PRO A 244 2.59 11.85 12.57
C PRO A 244 1.06 11.90 12.67
N PRO A 245 0.32 12.81 11.99
CA PRO A 245 -1.15 12.90 12.15
C PRO A 245 -1.94 11.66 11.72
N HIS A 246 -1.33 10.77 10.91
CA HIS A 246 -1.96 9.52 10.50
C HIS A 246 -1.54 8.33 11.37
N PHE A 247 -0.52 8.47 12.22
CA PHE A 247 0.08 7.35 12.95
C PHE A 247 -0.92 6.69 13.90
N GLU A 248 -1.48 7.46 14.83
CA GLU A 248 -2.50 6.99 15.78
C GLU A 248 -3.81 6.64 15.07
N LYS A 249 -4.21 7.45 14.07
CA LYS A 249 -5.43 7.21 13.28
C LYS A 249 -5.41 5.86 12.57
N THR A 250 -4.26 5.46 12.01
CA THR A 250 -4.11 4.20 11.30
C THR A 250 -4.28 3.00 12.25
N ALA A 251 -3.72 3.06 13.46
CA ALA A 251 -3.86 1.99 14.44
C ALA A 251 -5.32 1.81 14.89
N GLU A 252 -6.01 2.92 15.17
CA GLU A 252 -7.44 2.89 15.52
C GLU A 252 -8.32 2.44 14.35
N ALA A 253 -8.00 2.84 13.11
CA ALA A 253 -8.73 2.40 11.93
C ALA A 253 -8.57 0.88 11.71
N LEU A 254 -7.38 0.32 11.94
CA LEU A 254 -7.17 -1.14 11.92
C LEU A 254 -8.03 -1.87 12.94
N ARG A 255 -8.11 -1.32 14.16
CA ARG A 255 -8.97 -1.84 15.22
C ARG A 255 -10.45 -1.81 14.80
N MET A 256 -10.94 -0.69 14.31
CA MET A 256 -12.33 -0.56 13.80
C MET A 256 -12.63 -1.46 12.60
N LEU A 257 -11.62 -1.78 11.79
CA LEU A 257 -11.73 -2.73 10.67
C LEU A 257 -11.70 -4.20 11.11
N GLY A 258 -11.59 -4.47 12.42
CA GLY A 258 -11.55 -5.81 13.01
C GLY A 258 -10.24 -6.55 12.73
N CYS A 259 -9.13 -5.83 12.56
CA CYS A 259 -7.81 -6.45 12.39
C CYS A 259 -7.33 -7.02 13.74
N PRO A 260 -7.12 -8.35 13.87
CA PRO A 260 -6.75 -8.95 15.15
C PRO A 260 -5.42 -8.46 15.69
N GLN A 261 -4.43 -8.32 14.80
CA GLN A 261 -3.10 -7.86 15.14
C GLN A 261 -2.59 -6.90 14.06
N GLY A 262 -1.88 -5.86 14.46
CA GLY A 262 -1.34 -4.89 13.53
C GLY A 262 -0.12 -4.20 14.11
N MET A 263 0.79 -3.81 13.24
CA MET A 263 1.91 -2.96 13.60
C MET A 263 1.90 -1.74 12.70
N VAL A 264 1.66 -0.57 13.29
CA VAL A 264 1.78 0.70 12.59
C VAL A 264 3.12 1.29 12.94
N ILE A 265 3.96 1.53 11.93
CA ILE A 265 5.38 1.86 12.09
C ILE A 265 5.65 3.22 11.48
N ARG A 266 6.36 4.08 12.20
CA ARG A 266 6.97 5.27 11.61
C ARG A 266 8.22 4.85 10.83
N GLY A 267 7.97 4.18 9.72
CA GLY A 267 9.02 3.44 9.03
C GLY A 267 9.90 4.32 8.16
N VAL A 268 11.04 3.75 7.77
CA VAL A 268 12.03 4.43 6.92
C VAL A 268 11.36 4.87 5.64
N GLU A 269 11.38 6.19 5.38
CA GLU A 269 10.73 6.80 4.22
C GLU A 269 9.19 6.55 4.11
N GLY A 270 8.57 6.04 5.17
CA GLY A 270 7.15 5.68 5.23
C GLY A 270 6.82 4.28 4.72
N ASP A 271 7.81 3.46 4.40
CA ASP A 271 7.65 2.04 4.10
C ASP A 271 7.59 1.21 5.40
N PRO A 272 7.04 -0.03 5.42
CA PRO A 272 6.87 -0.81 6.66
C PRO A 272 8.19 -1.40 7.16
N GLU A 273 9.15 -0.52 7.48
CA GLU A 273 10.50 -0.89 7.87
C GLU A 273 10.97 -0.18 9.13
N LEU A 274 11.60 -0.93 10.03
CA LEU A 274 12.38 -0.41 11.15
C LEU A 274 13.63 0.30 10.63
N SER A 275 14.09 1.33 11.33
CA SER A 275 15.37 1.96 11.07
C SER A 275 16.51 1.28 11.82
N ALA A 276 17.61 1.06 11.11
CA ALA A 276 18.89 0.62 11.69
C ALA A 276 19.74 1.79 12.23
N SER A 277 19.39 3.04 11.89
CA SER A 277 20.15 4.24 12.24
C SER A 277 19.53 5.10 13.34
N MET A 278 18.26 4.84 13.70
CA MET A 278 17.55 5.56 14.74
C MET A 278 16.44 4.70 15.37
N ALA A 279 15.92 5.17 16.52
CA ALA A 279 14.76 4.55 17.13
C ALA A 279 13.52 4.66 16.23
N THR A 280 12.73 3.59 16.18
CA THR A 280 11.50 3.49 15.39
C THR A 280 10.31 3.43 16.32
N ARG A 281 9.39 4.38 16.18
CA ARG A 281 8.11 4.35 16.90
C ARG A 281 7.16 3.36 16.24
N VAL A 282 6.51 2.55 17.05
CA VAL A 282 5.55 1.52 16.63
C VAL A 282 4.29 1.62 17.50
N LEU A 283 3.11 1.52 16.90
CA LEU A 283 1.86 1.23 17.60
C LEU A 283 1.47 -0.21 17.27
N GLU A 284 1.49 -1.06 18.27
CA GLU A 284 1.10 -2.45 18.14
C GLU A 284 -0.35 -2.63 18.58
N LEU A 285 -1.20 -3.06 17.65
CA LEU A 285 -2.54 -3.55 17.91
C LEU A 285 -2.46 -5.06 18.16
N ARG A 286 -2.97 -5.53 19.29
CA ARG A 286 -3.25 -6.95 19.57
C ARG A 286 -4.52 -7.04 20.40
N ASP A 287 -5.48 -7.84 19.93
CA ASP A 287 -6.72 -8.16 20.66
C ASP A 287 -7.43 -6.89 21.17
N GLU A 288 -7.73 -5.96 20.24
CA GLU A 288 -8.36 -4.66 20.50
C GLU A 288 -7.54 -3.66 21.34
N ARG A 289 -6.32 -4.01 21.76
CA ARG A 289 -5.45 -3.12 22.54
C ARG A 289 -4.33 -2.57 21.68
N ILE A 290 -4.16 -1.25 21.71
CA ILE A 290 -3.06 -0.55 21.05
C ILE A 290 -2.03 -0.18 22.11
N ARG A 291 -0.80 -0.71 21.99
CA ARG A 291 0.33 -0.31 22.83
C ARG A 291 1.40 0.43 22.01
N PRO A 292 1.94 1.56 22.52
CA PRO A 292 3.10 2.18 21.94
C PRO A 292 4.36 1.37 22.28
N LEU A 293 5.25 1.28 21.30
CA LEU A 293 6.58 0.68 21.41
C LEU A 293 7.60 1.61 20.76
N GLU A 294 8.83 1.51 21.23
CA GLU A 294 10.00 2.11 20.59
C GLU A 294 11.03 1.00 20.36
N ILE A 295 11.42 0.80 19.10
CA ILE A 295 12.32 -0.27 18.68
C ILE A 295 13.63 0.33 18.17
N THR A 296 14.74 -0.20 18.64
CA THR A 296 16.09 0.25 18.31
C THR A 296 16.96 -0.94 17.85
N PRO A 297 18.10 -0.69 17.20
CA PRO A 297 19.09 -1.74 16.91
C PRO A 297 19.54 -2.52 18.16
N LYS A 298 19.57 -1.87 19.33
CA LYS A 298 20.00 -2.49 20.59
C LYS A 298 19.09 -3.65 21.02
N ASP A 299 17.80 -3.60 20.67
CA ASP A 299 16.84 -4.67 20.96
C ASP A 299 17.20 -5.99 20.24
N PHE A 300 18.03 -5.91 19.21
CA PHE A 300 18.57 -7.03 18.43
C PHE A 300 20.02 -7.38 18.79
N GLY A 301 20.59 -6.73 19.82
CA GLY A 301 22.01 -6.86 20.17
C GLY A 301 22.95 -6.15 19.18
N LEU A 302 22.45 -5.18 18.43
CA LEU A 302 23.22 -4.42 17.44
C LEU A 302 23.55 -3.01 17.93
N THR A 303 24.58 -2.41 17.34
CA THR A 303 24.85 -0.97 17.46
C THR A 303 24.05 -0.19 16.42
N PHE A 304 23.94 1.12 16.60
CA PHE A 304 23.34 1.97 15.58
C PHE A 304 24.22 1.98 14.33
N ILE A 305 23.60 1.70 13.18
CA ILE A 305 24.25 1.64 11.88
C ILE A 305 24.20 3.03 11.23
N PRO A 306 25.31 3.52 10.65
CA PRO A 306 25.31 4.77 9.89
C PRO A 306 24.29 4.75 8.75
N SER A 307 23.55 5.84 8.56
CA SER A 307 22.52 5.94 7.49
C SER A 307 23.05 5.66 6.09
N ARG A 308 24.35 5.93 5.82
CA ARG A 308 25.02 5.59 4.56
C ARG A 308 25.02 4.09 4.24
N GLU A 309 24.92 3.22 5.23
CA GLU A 309 24.85 1.77 5.04
C GLU A 309 23.42 1.29 4.71
N MET A 310 22.43 2.18 4.85
CA MET A 310 21.05 1.97 4.40
C MET A 310 20.81 2.56 3.00
N ALA A 311 21.83 3.19 2.40
CA ALA A 311 21.69 3.99 1.18
C ALA A 311 21.13 3.17 0.01
N GLY A 312 20.18 3.79 -0.69
CA GLY A 312 19.51 3.21 -1.84
C GLY A 312 20.24 3.45 -3.15
N PHE A 313 19.53 3.16 -4.22
CA PHE A 313 20.00 3.37 -5.58
C PHE A 313 19.05 4.30 -6.33
N PRO A 314 19.56 5.10 -7.27
CA PRO A 314 18.74 5.87 -8.19
C PRO A 314 17.67 5.00 -8.89
N PRO A 315 16.52 5.58 -9.30
CA PRO A 315 15.45 4.87 -9.99
C PRO A 315 15.88 4.01 -11.17
N ASP A 316 16.86 4.46 -11.95
CA ASP A 316 17.43 3.80 -13.13
C ASP A 316 18.41 2.65 -12.81
N GLN A 317 18.72 2.42 -11.52
CA GLN A 317 19.71 1.43 -11.08
C GLN A 317 19.08 0.27 -10.28
N ARG A 318 17.83 -0.11 -10.61
CA ARG A 318 17.10 -1.22 -9.96
C ARG A 318 17.89 -2.53 -9.95
N GLU A 319 18.63 -2.82 -11.01
CA GLU A 319 19.47 -4.02 -11.12
C GLU A 319 20.60 -4.06 -10.07
N LYS A 320 21.20 -2.91 -9.72
CA LYS A 320 22.20 -2.84 -8.66
C LYS A 320 21.60 -3.06 -7.28
N GLU A 321 20.40 -2.54 -7.07
CA GLU A 321 19.65 -2.80 -5.84
C GLU A 321 19.30 -4.29 -5.71
N ALA A 322 18.80 -4.90 -6.78
CA ALA A 322 18.54 -6.35 -6.81
C ALA A 322 19.82 -7.18 -6.57
N ASP A 323 20.96 -6.78 -7.14
CA ASP A 323 22.26 -7.43 -6.85
C ASP A 323 22.65 -7.31 -5.37
N LEU A 324 22.50 -6.13 -4.76
CA LEU A 324 22.74 -5.95 -3.33
C LEU A 324 21.87 -6.90 -2.50
N LEU A 325 20.55 -6.93 -2.76
CA LEU A 325 19.64 -7.80 -2.03
C LEU A 325 19.99 -9.28 -2.23
N ARG A 326 20.33 -9.70 -3.46
CA ARG A 326 20.76 -11.06 -3.77
C ARG A 326 22.03 -11.43 -3.00
N ARG A 327 23.02 -10.54 -2.95
CA ARG A 327 24.27 -10.77 -2.20
C ARG A 327 24.05 -10.81 -0.69
N ILE A 328 23.11 -10.03 -0.15
CA ILE A 328 22.70 -10.13 1.26
C ILE A 328 22.10 -11.50 1.54
N LEU A 329 21.15 -11.95 0.70
CA LEU A 329 20.47 -13.25 0.84
C LEU A 329 21.43 -14.44 0.67
N GLN A 330 22.50 -14.27 -0.12
CA GLN A 330 23.61 -15.22 -0.27
C GLN A 330 24.63 -15.17 0.89
N ASN A 331 24.41 -14.34 1.91
CA ASN A 331 25.35 -14.09 3.01
C ASN A 331 26.73 -13.57 2.54
N ARG A 332 26.79 -12.88 1.39
CA ARG A 332 28.02 -12.29 0.81
C ARG A 332 28.23 -10.83 1.19
N VAL A 333 27.29 -10.24 1.92
CA VAL A 333 27.38 -8.88 2.49
C VAL A 333 27.36 -9.00 4.01
N GLN A 334 28.28 -8.31 4.67
CA GLN A 334 28.40 -8.27 6.12
C GLN A 334 28.14 -6.84 6.63
N GLY A 335 27.86 -6.71 7.93
CA GLY A 335 27.61 -5.41 8.57
C GLY A 335 26.22 -4.83 8.28
N GLY A 336 26.13 -3.49 8.26
CA GLY A 336 24.89 -2.74 8.36
C GLY A 336 23.79 -3.11 7.36
N PRO A 337 24.06 -3.30 6.06
CA PRO A 337 23.02 -3.68 5.10
C PRO A 337 22.36 -5.03 5.44
N LYS A 338 23.16 -6.04 5.84
CA LYS A 338 22.63 -7.34 6.26
C LYS A 338 21.86 -7.23 7.58
N GLU A 339 22.43 -6.52 8.54
CA GLU A 339 21.84 -6.33 9.87
C GLU A 339 20.48 -5.62 9.78
N TRP A 340 20.36 -4.61 8.93
CA TRP A 340 19.09 -3.92 8.70
C TRP A 340 18.02 -4.84 8.09
N VAL A 341 18.39 -5.71 7.14
CA VAL A 341 17.50 -6.74 6.60
C VAL A 341 17.06 -7.72 7.71
N LEU A 342 17.98 -8.17 8.56
CA LEU A 342 17.69 -9.09 9.66
C LEU A 342 16.74 -8.50 10.71
N MET A 343 16.91 -7.21 11.06
CA MET A 343 15.99 -6.52 11.98
C MET A 343 14.54 -6.51 11.44
N ASN A 344 14.38 -6.20 10.17
CA ASN A 344 13.07 -6.19 9.51
C ASN A 344 12.49 -7.60 9.34
N ALA A 345 13.33 -8.61 9.07
CA ALA A 345 12.90 -10.00 9.00
C ALA A 345 12.40 -10.51 10.36
N ALA A 346 13.10 -10.17 11.44
CA ALA A 346 12.71 -10.49 12.80
C ALA A 346 11.37 -9.83 13.18
N MET A 347 11.12 -8.60 12.72
CA MET A 347 9.82 -7.94 12.85
C MET A 347 8.70 -8.70 12.14
N LEU A 348 8.92 -9.13 10.90
CA LEU A 348 7.93 -9.91 10.16
C LEU A 348 7.68 -11.29 10.79
N LEU A 349 8.71 -11.94 11.33
CA LEU A 349 8.58 -13.19 12.07
C LEU A 349 7.78 -13.02 13.36
N TYR A 350 8.03 -11.95 14.11
CA TYR A 350 7.26 -11.61 15.31
C TYR A 350 5.80 -11.30 14.96
N ALA A 351 5.55 -10.53 13.90
CA ALA A 351 4.21 -10.28 13.39
C ALA A 351 3.52 -11.59 12.99
N ALA A 352 4.23 -12.52 12.35
CA ALA A 352 3.74 -13.85 12.00
C ALA A 352 3.54 -14.80 13.20
N GLY A 353 3.82 -14.37 14.43
CA GLY A 353 3.70 -15.19 15.64
C GLY A 353 4.76 -16.29 15.77
N LYS A 354 5.93 -16.13 15.13
CA LYS A 354 7.03 -17.10 15.19
C LYS A 354 7.96 -16.95 16.39
N GLY A 355 7.75 -15.92 17.20
CA GLY A 355 8.44 -15.72 18.46
C GLY A 355 7.70 -14.72 19.35
N THR A 356 8.11 -14.65 20.61
CA THR A 356 7.46 -13.84 21.65
C THR A 356 7.92 -12.37 21.68
N SER A 357 9.01 -12.04 20.97
CA SER A 357 9.54 -10.69 20.85
C SER A 357 10.35 -10.54 19.56
N PHE A 358 10.64 -9.28 19.18
CA PHE A 358 11.55 -8.98 18.07
C PHE A 358 12.93 -9.63 18.26
N SER A 359 13.49 -9.51 19.47
CA SER A 359 14.77 -10.09 19.84
C SER A 359 14.77 -11.61 19.72
N ALA A 360 13.68 -12.28 20.16
CA ALA A 360 13.55 -13.73 20.08
C ALA A 360 13.45 -14.25 18.63
N CYS A 361 12.99 -13.42 17.69
CA CYS A 361 12.89 -13.80 16.27
C CYS A 361 14.20 -13.58 15.49
N PHE A 362 15.11 -12.76 16.02
CA PHE A 362 16.33 -12.36 15.33
C PHE A 362 17.31 -13.52 15.05
N PRO A 363 17.54 -14.48 15.98
CA PRO A 363 18.36 -15.65 15.68
C PRO A 363 17.82 -16.48 14.51
N ALA A 364 16.50 -16.66 14.41
CA ALA A 364 15.89 -17.41 13.32
C ALA A 364 16.07 -16.71 11.96
N ALA A 365 15.93 -15.37 11.92
CA ALA A 365 16.23 -14.59 10.72
C ALA A 365 17.71 -14.70 10.31
N ARG A 366 18.62 -14.67 11.29
CA ARG A 366 20.06 -14.80 11.06
C ARG A 366 20.42 -16.17 10.49
N GLU A 367 19.93 -17.24 11.13
CA GLU A 367 20.14 -18.62 10.68
C GLU A 367 19.61 -18.84 9.25
N ALA A 368 18.48 -18.21 8.91
CA ALA A 368 17.93 -18.30 7.57
C ALA A 368 18.86 -17.75 6.48
N ILE A 369 19.60 -16.65 6.75
CA ILE A 369 20.63 -16.14 5.84
C ILE A 369 21.90 -17.00 5.90
N GLU A 370 22.40 -17.27 7.10
CA GLU A 370 23.71 -17.91 7.30
C GLU A 370 23.72 -19.39 6.88
N GLY A 371 22.63 -20.12 7.13
CA GLY A 371 22.40 -21.48 6.65
C GLY A 371 21.91 -21.60 5.20
N GLY A 372 21.81 -20.47 4.49
CA GLY A 372 21.46 -20.40 3.07
C GLY A 372 20.00 -20.71 2.74
N ALA A 373 19.10 -20.77 3.72
CA ALA A 373 17.68 -20.99 3.47
C ALA A 373 17.06 -19.81 2.70
N ALA A 374 17.52 -18.58 2.96
CA ALA A 374 17.06 -17.37 2.30
C ALA A 374 17.41 -17.34 0.80
N VAL A 375 18.65 -17.71 0.41
CA VAL A 375 19.01 -17.81 -1.01
C VAL A 375 18.24 -18.92 -1.73
N ARG A 376 18.07 -20.10 -1.10
CA ARG A 376 17.24 -21.18 -1.68
C ARG A 376 15.81 -20.72 -1.90
N LYS A 377 15.24 -19.98 -0.93
CA LYS A 377 13.90 -19.41 -1.06
C LYS A 377 13.81 -18.40 -2.21
N LEU A 378 14.81 -17.53 -2.39
CA LEU A 378 14.87 -16.64 -3.55
C LEU A 378 14.87 -17.45 -4.86
N ASP A 379 15.72 -18.47 -4.96
CA ASP A 379 15.83 -19.30 -6.17
C ASP A 379 14.49 -20.00 -6.47
N ASP A 380 13.79 -20.52 -5.46
CA ASP A 380 12.46 -21.13 -5.61
C ASP A 380 11.42 -20.13 -6.13
N LEU A 381 11.42 -18.91 -5.59
CA LEU A 381 10.49 -17.84 -5.98
C LEU A 381 10.71 -17.38 -7.42
N VAL A 382 11.95 -17.38 -7.89
CA VAL A 382 12.32 -17.02 -9.28
C VAL A 382 12.00 -18.16 -10.25
N ARG A 383 12.39 -19.40 -9.92
CA ARG A 383 12.19 -20.57 -10.82
C ARG A 383 10.72 -20.80 -11.17
N GLN A 384 9.82 -20.59 -10.22
CA GLN A 384 8.39 -20.82 -10.44
C GLN A 384 7.72 -19.80 -11.36
N GLN A 385 8.41 -18.73 -11.75
CA GLN A 385 7.91 -17.80 -12.77
C GLN A 385 8.12 -18.31 -14.19
N VAL A 386 9.16 -19.12 -14.40
CA VAL A 386 9.55 -19.63 -15.72
C VAL A 386 8.76 -20.89 -16.11
N ALA A 387 8.16 -21.58 -15.13
CA ALA A 387 7.49 -22.87 -15.33
C ALA A 387 6.03 -22.77 -15.82
N VAL A 388 5.67 -21.72 -16.59
CA VAL A 388 4.32 -21.53 -17.15
C VAL A 388 4.38 -21.36 -18.66
#